data_AF-A0A9N8YME9-F1
#
_entry.id   AF-A0A9N8YME9-F1
#
_cell.length_a   1.000
_cell.length_b   1.000
_cell.length_c   1.000
_cell.angle_alpha   90.00
_cell.angle_beta   90.00
_cell.angle_gamma   90.00
#
_symmetry.space_group_name_H-M   'P 1'
#
loop_
_entity.id
_entity.type
_entity.pdbx_description
1 polymer ?
#
loop_
_entity_poly.entity_id
_entity_poly.type
_entity_poly.pdbx_seq_one_letter_code
_entity_poly.pdbx_strand_id
1 'polypeptide(L)'
;MKHNFHLYKFEKTFNVEYIEKLFFFRHVATSQVLISPQVNMKNRYLRQTLNPALRSHQLRKDLWQPFLGVCGFKSEASRISLLNFIRFRLENKPKPPDYYQQPKRLREVEDMKEIEYSVLAFCEGIKELIKRKLEDPDQSQLLLFWEK
;
A
#
# COMPACT_ATOMS: atom_id res chain seq x y z
N MET A 1 -25.44 6.20 -7.44
CA MET A 1 -24.83 6.54 -6.13
C MET A 1 -24.58 5.24 -5.37
N LYS A 2 -23.34 4.77 -5.17
CA LYS A 2 -22.98 3.67 -4.23
C LYS A 2 -21.47 3.35 -4.29
N HIS A 3 -20.57 4.22 -3.82
CA HIS A 3 -19.13 3.88 -3.71
C HIS A 3 -18.46 4.41 -2.40
N ASN A 4 -19.19 4.99 -1.45
CA ASN A 4 -18.61 5.56 -0.23
C ASN A 4 -18.66 4.64 1.01
N PHE A 5 -19.27 3.46 0.94
CA PHE A 5 -19.52 2.65 2.14
C PHE A 5 -18.25 2.02 2.76
N HIS A 6 -17.27 1.63 1.95
CA HIS A 6 -16.03 0.99 2.44
C HIS A 6 -15.07 2.01 3.06
N LEU A 7 -14.87 3.15 2.41
CA LEU A 7 -14.08 4.28 2.93
C LEU A 7 -14.65 4.81 4.25
N TYR A 8 -15.97 4.99 4.32
CA TYR A 8 -16.65 5.48 5.51
C TYR A 8 -16.54 4.51 6.70
N LYS A 9 -16.49 3.20 6.45
CA LYS A 9 -16.28 2.19 7.49
C LYS A 9 -14.83 2.19 8.01
N PHE A 10 -13.85 2.36 7.12
CA PHE A 10 -12.45 2.57 7.53
C PHE A 10 -12.30 3.86 8.35
N GLU A 11 -12.85 4.98 7.90
CA GLU A 11 -12.77 6.25 8.63
C GLU A 11 -13.40 6.19 10.02
N LYS A 12 -14.62 5.61 10.16
CA LYS A 12 -15.25 5.45 11.48
C LYS A 12 -14.44 4.56 12.42
N THR A 13 -13.78 3.52 11.90
CA THR A 13 -12.95 2.61 12.71
C THR A 13 -11.59 3.23 13.06
N PHE A 14 -11.05 4.10 12.20
CA PHE A 14 -9.77 4.81 12.39
C PHE A 14 -9.89 6.16 13.10
N ASN A 15 -11.11 6.60 13.47
CA ASN A 15 -11.37 7.95 13.99
C ASN A 15 -11.05 8.14 15.48
N VAL A 16 -10.38 7.20 16.12
CA VAL A 16 -10.05 7.30 17.54
C VAL A 16 -8.54 7.07 17.72
N GLU A 17 -7.86 8.09 18.26
CA GLU A 17 -6.54 8.10 18.94
C GLU A 17 -5.22 8.00 18.15
N TYR A 18 -5.13 7.35 16.98
CA TYR A 18 -3.81 7.19 16.35
C TYR A 18 -3.44 8.33 15.38
N ILE A 19 -2.34 9.04 15.65
CA ILE A 19 -1.80 10.10 14.79
C ILE A 19 -1.13 9.50 13.54
N GLU A 20 -0.33 8.46 13.74
CA GLU A 20 0.43 7.81 12.68
C GLU A 20 -0.38 6.66 12.06
N LYS A 21 -0.70 6.81 10.77
CA LYS A 21 -1.55 5.89 10.01
C LYS A 21 -0.98 5.62 8.62
N LEU A 22 -1.21 4.43 8.09
CA LEU A 22 -0.83 4.05 6.73
C LEU A 22 -1.97 3.26 6.09
N PHE A 23 -2.36 3.64 4.87
CA PHE A 23 -3.44 3.03 4.12
C PHE A 23 -2.91 2.50 2.79
N PHE A 24 -3.34 1.30 2.43
CA PHE A 24 -3.06 0.65 1.17
C PHE A 24 -4.34 0.62 0.36
N PHE A 25 -4.26 1.08 -0.88
CA PHE A 25 -5.35 1.14 -1.83
C PHE A 25 -5.04 0.25 -3.01
N ARG A 26 -5.98 -0.62 -3.37
CA ARG A 26 -5.89 -1.45 -4.57
C ARG A 26 -6.71 -0.84 -5.68
N HIS A 27 -6.21 -0.91 -6.90
CA HIS A 27 -7.03 -0.60 -8.07
C HIS A 27 -7.94 -1.79 -8.38
N VAL A 28 -9.25 -1.54 -8.49
CA VAL A 28 -10.28 -2.60 -8.60
C VAL A 28 -10.13 -3.49 -9.84
N ALA A 29 -9.56 -2.96 -10.92
CA ALA A 29 -9.44 -3.68 -12.19
C ALA A 29 -8.03 -4.21 -12.48
N THR A 30 -6.99 -3.61 -11.89
CA THR A 30 -5.60 -3.91 -12.25
C THR A 30 -4.81 -4.51 -11.09
N SER A 31 -5.31 -4.48 -9.85
CA SER A 31 -4.58 -4.95 -8.67
C SER A 31 -3.28 -4.19 -8.37
N GLN A 32 -3.11 -3.01 -8.97
CA GLN A 32 -2.05 -2.07 -8.61
C GLN A 32 -2.28 -1.54 -7.19
N VAL A 33 -1.21 -1.15 -6.51
CA VAL A 33 -1.27 -0.70 -5.12
C VAL A 33 -0.72 0.71 -4.97
N LEU A 34 -1.48 1.56 -4.27
CA LEU A 34 -1.03 2.86 -3.80
C LEU A 34 -1.00 2.88 -2.27
N ILE A 35 0.03 3.48 -1.71
CA ILE A 35 0.18 3.61 -0.26
C ILE A 35 0.16 5.09 0.12
N SER A 36 -0.62 5.43 1.14
CA SER A 36 -0.81 6.81 1.59
C SER A 36 -0.96 6.89 3.11
N PRO A 37 -0.38 7.90 3.78
CA PRO A 37 -0.66 8.16 5.19
C PRO A 37 -2.05 8.80 5.42
N GLN A 38 -2.69 9.27 4.35
CA GLN A 38 -4.00 9.90 4.38
C GLN A 38 -5.03 9.01 3.69
N VAL A 39 -6.22 8.92 4.27
CA VAL A 39 -7.38 8.25 3.65
C VAL A 39 -7.73 8.92 2.32
N ASN A 40 -7.66 10.25 2.29
CA ASN A 40 -7.89 11.04 1.09
C ASN A 40 -6.68 10.97 0.13
N MET A 41 -6.73 10.04 -0.80
CA MET A 41 -5.74 9.93 -1.86
C MET A 41 -5.70 11.17 -2.77
N LYS A 42 -4.48 11.60 -3.09
CA LYS A 42 -4.16 12.72 -3.96
C LYS A 42 -3.50 12.23 -5.25
N ASN A 43 -3.68 12.96 -6.36
CA ASN A 43 -3.09 12.64 -7.67
C ASN A 43 -1.57 12.35 -7.61
N ARG A 44 -0.83 13.01 -6.72
CA ARG A 44 0.61 12.78 -6.53
C ARG A 44 0.97 11.32 -6.22
N TYR A 45 0.06 10.55 -5.62
CA TYR A 45 0.31 9.15 -5.27
C TYR A 45 0.37 8.25 -6.50
N LEU A 46 -0.24 8.63 -7.63
CA LEU A 46 -0.10 7.90 -8.90
C LEU A 46 1.35 7.79 -9.37
N ARG A 47 2.26 8.64 -8.88
CA ARG A 47 3.70 8.51 -9.14
C ARG A 47 4.30 7.21 -8.61
N GLN A 48 3.63 6.52 -7.69
CA GLN A 48 4.03 5.22 -7.17
C GLN A 48 3.77 4.08 -8.15
N THR A 49 2.95 4.29 -9.19
CA THR A 49 2.74 3.28 -10.23
C THR A 49 4.04 3.04 -10.98
N LEU A 50 4.53 1.79 -10.94
CA LEU A 50 5.83 1.36 -11.44
C LEU A 50 6.00 1.58 -12.94
N ASN A 51 4.94 1.33 -13.71
CA ASN A 51 4.93 1.54 -15.16
C ASN A 51 4.23 2.87 -15.49
N PRO A 52 4.96 3.91 -15.92
CA PRO A 52 4.36 5.20 -16.26
C PRO A 52 3.36 5.12 -17.42
N ALA A 53 3.52 4.16 -18.34
CA ALA A 53 2.59 3.97 -19.45
C ALA A 53 1.22 3.43 -18.98
N LEU A 54 1.19 2.76 -17.83
CA LEU A 54 -0.03 2.24 -17.20
C LEU A 54 -0.59 3.19 -16.14
N ARG A 55 0.04 4.34 -15.93
CA ARG A 55 -0.39 5.36 -14.97
C ARG A 55 -1.55 6.15 -15.56
N SER A 56 -2.69 6.12 -14.86
CA SER A 56 -3.81 7.00 -15.20
C SER A 56 -3.38 8.47 -15.11
N HIS A 57 -3.83 9.32 -16.05
CA HIS A 57 -3.53 10.76 -16.01
C HIS A 57 -4.10 11.45 -14.75
N GLN A 58 -5.24 10.97 -14.25
CA GLN A 58 -5.90 11.48 -13.05
C GLN A 58 -6.37 10.34 -12.15
N LEU A 59 -6.40 10.60 -10.85
CA LEU A 59 -6.85 9.64 -9.85
C LEU A 59 -8.38 9.57 -9.87
N ARG A 60 -8.90 8.51 -10.45
CA ARG A 60 -10.32 8.14 -10.37
C ARG A 60 -10.61 7.41 -9.06
N LYS A 61 -11.03 8.15 -8.03
CA LYS A 61 -11.22 7.62 -6.66
C LYS A 61 -12.15 6.40 -6.58
N ASP A 62 -13.12 6.30 -7.48
CA ASP A 62 -14.04 5.16 -7.59
C ASP A 62 -13.35 3.84 -7.94
N LEU A 63 -12.21 3.90 -8.63
CA LEU A 63 -11.44 2.73 -9.05
C LEU A 63 -10.42 2.27 -8.01
N TRP A 64 -10.30 2.98 -6.89
CA TRP A 64 -9.32 2.67 -5.86
C TRP A 64 -10.00 2.43 -4.53
N GLN A 65 -9.81 1.23 -3.99
CA GLN A 65 -10.45 0.80 -2.75
C GLN A 65 -9.40 0.57 -1.67
N PRO A 66 -9.59 1.10 -0.45
CA PRO A 66 -8.71 0.76 0.66
C PRO A 66 -8.88 -0.72 0.99
N PHE A 67 -7.77 -1.44 1.07
CA PHE A 67 -7.78 -2.86 1.42
C PHE A 67 -7.05 -3.12 2.74
N LEU A 68 -5.90 -2.46 3.00
CA LEU A 68 -5.21 -2.48 4.31
C LEU A 68 -5.23 -1.10 4.95
N GLY A 69 -5.49 -1.05 6.24
CA GLY A 69 -5.13 0.06 7.10
C GLY A 69 -4.22 -0.40 8.23
N VAL A 70 -3.23 0.43 8.56
CA VAL A 70 -2.29 0.22 9.65
C VAL A 70 -2.24 1.46 10.51
N CYS A 71 -2.32 1.32 11.83
CA CYS A 71 -2.11 2.41 12.78
C CYS A 71 -1.43 1.89 14.05
N GLY A 72 -1.18 2.79 15.01
CA GLY A 72 -0.49 2.43 16.25
C GLY A 72 1.02 2.35 16.12
N PHE A 73 1.59 3.03 15.12
CA PHE A 73 3.04 3.18 15.01
C PHE A 73 3.59 3.92 16.23
N LYS A 74 4.77 3.50 16.70
CA LYS A 74 5.46 4.13 17.84
C LYS A 74 5.84 5.59 17.56
N SER A 75 6.12 5.91 16.29
CA SER A 75 6.55 7.25 15.87
C SER A 75 6.30 7.50 14.39
N GLU A 76 6.32 8.77 13.99
CA GLU A 76 6.31 9.16 12.58
C GLU A 76 7.49 8.53 11.81
N ALA A 77 8.67 8.47 12.43
CA ALA A 77 9.87 7.88 11.84
C ALA A 77 9.66 6.40 11.48
N SER A 78 8.98 5.64 12.35
CA SER A 78 8.61 4.24 12.08
C SER A 78 7.70 4.13 10.85
N ARG A 79 6.61 4.92 10.82
CA ARG A 79 5.69 4.96 9.68
C ARG A 79 6.38 5.33 8.37
N ILE A 80 7.22 6.37 8.38
CA ILE A 80 7.98 6.82 7.20
C ILE A 80 8.96 5.75 6.74
N SER A 81 9.70 5.14 7.68
CA SER A 81 10.65 4.08 7.38
C SER A 81 9.96 2.88 6.72
N LEU A 82 8.79 2.46 7.24
CA LEU A 82 7.99 1.41 6.62
C LEU A 82 7.51 1.78 5.22
N LEU A 83 6.95 2.98 5.04
CA LEU A 83 6.49 3.45 3.73
C LEU A 83 7.63 3.45 2.70
N ASN A 84 8.81 3.93 3.08
CA ASN A 84 9.97 3.95 2.21
C ASN A 84 10.47 2.53 1.90
N PHE A 85 10.48 1.63 2.88
CA PHE A 85 10.84 0.23 2.68
C PHE A 85 9.92 -0.45 1.66
N ILE A 86 8.60 -0.30 1.81
CA ILE A 86 7.63 -0.93 0.90
C ILE A 86 7.78 -0.37 -0.51
N ARG A 87 7.93 0.96 -0.65
CA ARG A 87 8.18 1.60 -1.95
C ARG A 87 9.43 1.05 -2.62
N PHE A 88 10.54 1.01 -1.89
CA PHE A 88 11.79 0.44 -2.38
C PHE A 88 11.59 -1.00 -2.85
N ARG A 89 10.87 -1.83 -2.09
CA ARG A 89 10.60 -3.21 -2.50
C ARG A 89 9.74 -3.28 -3.75
N LEU A 90 8.66 -2.52 -3.85
CA LEU A 90 7.80 -2.50 -5.04
C LEU A 90 8.59 -2.07 -6.29
N GLU A 91 9.41 -1.03 -6.17
CA GLU A 91 10.28 -0.55 -7.24
C GLU A 91 11.29 -1.62 -7.70
N ASN A 92 11.74 -2.47 -6.77
CA ASN A 92 12.71 -3.54 -7.02
C ASN A 92 12.05 -4.93 -7.04
N LYS A 93 10.75 -5.02 -7.37
CA LYS A 93 10.04 -6.32 -7.46
C LYS A 93 10.77 -7.23 -8.46
N PRO A 94 11.21 -8.43 -8.04
CA PRO A 94 11.89 -9.35 -8.93
C PRO A 94 10.94 -9.77 -10.05
N LYS A 95 11.47 -9.78 -11.28
CA LYS A 95 10.72 -10.25 -12.44
C LYS A 95 10.85 -11.77 -12.54
N PRO A 96 9.79 -12.49 -12.97
CA PRO A 96 9.89 -13.93 -13.19
C PRO A 96 10.97 -14.27 -14.23
N PRO A 97 11.57 -15.47 -14.18
CA PRO A 97 12.66 -15.85 -15.07
C PRO A 97 12.35 -15.65 -16.56
N ASP A 98 11.12 -15.96 -16.97
CA ASP A 98 10.67 -15.88 -18.37
C ASP A 98 10.06 -14.52 -18.72
N TYR A 99 10.15 -13.52 -17.84
CA TYR A 99 9.50 -12.22 -18.01
C TYR A 99 9.78 -11.61 -19.38
N TYR A 100 11.06 -11.52 -19.77
CA TYR A 100 11.46 -10.90 -21.04
C TYR A 100 11.14 -11.75 -22.27
N GLN A 101 10.84 -13.03 -22.10
CA GLN A 101 10.40 -13.92 -23.18
C GLN A 101 8.91 -13.75 -23.47
N GLN A 102 8.15 -13.18 -22.53
CA GLN A 102 6.72 -12.97 -22.69
C GLN A 102 6.39 -11.73 -23.53
N PRO A 103 5.30 -11.79 -24.33
CA PRO A 103 4.73 -10.63 -24.99
C PRO A 103 4.49 -9.47 -24.01
N LYS A 104 4.71 -8.24 -24.46
CA LYS A 104 4.58 -7.01 -23.66
C LYS A 104 3.25 -6.94 -22.89
N ARG A 105 2.14 -7.33 -23.53
CA ARG A 105 0.81 -7.35 -22.92
C ARG A 105 0.71 -8.25 -21.68
N LEU A 106 1.38 -9.41 -21.68
CA LEU A 106 1.36 -10.33 -20.54
C LEU A 106 2.27 -9.83 -19.42
N ARG A 107 3.42 -9.25 -19.77
CA ARG A 107 4.31 -8.57 -18.82
C ARG A 107 3.60 -7.45 -18.07
N GLU A 108 2.83 -6.63 -18.77
CA GLU A 108 2.06 -5.54 -18.17
C GLU A 108 1.06 -6.03 -17.13
N VAL A 109 0.36 -7.14 -17.40
CA VAL A 109 -0.56 -7.75 -16.43
C VAL A 109 0.20 -8.23 -15.18
N GLU A 110 1.37 -8.82 -15.36
CA GLU A 110 2.19 -9.31 -14.24
C GLU A 110 2.79 -8.17 -13.39
N ASP A 111 3.17 -7.07 -14.05
CA ASP A 111 3.60 -5.84 -13.40
C ASP A 111 2.51 -5.21 -12.54
N MET A 112 1.25 -5.34 -12.96
CA MET A 112 0.11 -4.79 -12.22
C MET A 112 -0.27 -5.61 -10.98
N LYS A 113 0.13 -6.89 -10.87
CA LYS A 113 -0.15 -7.72 -9.68
C LYS A 113 0.74 -7.31 -8.50
N GLU A 114 0.34 -6.25 -7.81
CA GLU A 114 1.13 -5.65 -6.73
C GLU A 114 0.62 -6.00 -5.33
N ILE A 115 -0.64 -6.46 -5.19
CA ILE A 115 -1.26 -6.76 -3.88
C ILE A 115 -0.41 -7.70 -3.04
N GLU A 116 -0.17 -8.94 -3.48
CA GLU A 116 0.56 -9.95 -2.71
C GLU A 116 1.97 -9.47 -2.36
N TYR A 117 2.67 -8.89 -3.33
CA TYR A 117 4.02 -8.40 -3.12
C TYR A 117 4.08 -7.19 -2.17
N SER A 118 3.08 -6.31 -2.20
CA SER A 118 2.97 -5.18 -1.28
C SER A 118 2.73 -5.62 0.16
N VAL A 119 1.93 -6.67 0.37
CA VAL A 119 1.67 -7.27 1.69
C VAL A 119 2.92 -7.99 2.19
N LEU A 120 3.62 -8.72 1.33
CA LEU A 120 4.90 -9.35 1.69
C LEU A 120 5.94 -8.29 2.10
N ALA A 121 6.10 -7.23 1.29
CA ALA A 121 6.99 -6.12 1.58
C ALA A 121 6.61 -5.39 2.88
N PHE A 122 5.31 -5.28 3.17
CA PHE A 122 4.83 -4.76 4.45
C PHE A 122 5.28 -5.65 5.62
N CYS A 123 5.04 -6.96 5.56
CA CYS A 123 5.43 -7.90 6.61
C CYS A 123 6.95 -7.89 6.85
N GLU A 124 7.74 -7.87 5.79
CA GLU A 124 9.21 -7.75 5.90
C GLU A 124 9.64 -6.39 6.46
N GLY A 125 8.96 -5.31 6.07
CA GLY A 125 9.22 -3.97 6.58
C GLY A 125 8.97 -3.87 8.09
N ILE A 126 7.91 -4.50 8.60
CA ILE A 126 7.66 -4.59 10.06
C ILE A 126 8.81 -5.32 10.77
N LYS A 127 9.28 -6.45 10.23
CA LYS A 127 10.44 -7.17 10.79
C LYS A 127 11.70 -6.29 10.82
N GLU A 128 11.92 -5.51 9.77
CA GLU A 128 13.05 -4.58 9.71
C GLU A 128 12.92 -3.42 10.72
N LEU A 129 11.72 -2.90 10.95
CA LEU A 129 11.47 -1.89 11.98
C LEU A 129 11.78 -2.43 13.39
N ILE A 130 11.35 -3.65 13.69
CA ILE A 130 11.65 -4.34 14.95
C ILE A 130 13.17 -4.51 15.12
N LYS A 131 13.86 -4.99 14.08
CA LYS A 131 15.32 -5.14 14.08
C LYS A 131 16.04 -3.81 14.35
N ARG A 132 15.52 -2.71 13.81
CA ARG A 132 16.04 -1.35 14.02
C ARG A 132 15.59 -0.71 15.34
N LYS A 133 14.81 -1.41 16.17
CA LYS A 133 14.22 -0.90 17.42
C LYS A 133 13.31 0.33 17.23
N LEU A 134 12.79 0.51 16.02
CA LEU A 134 11.81 1.55 15.68
C LEU A 134 10.39 1.15 16.06
N GLU A 135 10.16 -0.16 16.17
CA GLU A 135 9.00 -0.79 16.79
C GLU A 135 9.50 -1.83 17.80
N ASP A 136 8.69 -2.12 18.81
CA ASP A 136 8.99 -3.09 19.85
C ASP A 136 7.83 -4.09 19.94
N PRO A 137 8.02 -5.38 19.64
CA PRO A 137 6.93 -6.36 19.68
C PRO A 137 6.13 -6.36 20.98
N ASP A 138 6.77 -6.05 22.10
CA ASP A 138 6.16 -6.13 23.43
C ASP A 138 5.42 -4.82 23.82
N GLN A 139 5.69 -3.71 23.12
CA GLN A 139 5.09 -2.39 23.39
C GLN A 139 4.29 -1.81 22.21
N SER A 140 4.50 -2.32 21.00
CA SER A 140 3.91 -1.80 19.77
C SER A 140 2.44 -2.20 19.69
N GLN A 141 1.57 -1.19 19.66
CA GLN A 141 0.13 -1.35 19.47
C GLN A 141 -0.25 -1.32 17.99
N LEU A 142 0.54 -1.96 17.12
CA LEU A 142 0.26 -1.95 15.69
C LEU A 142 -1.07 -2.67 15.42
N LEU A 143 -2.06 -1.92 14.96
CA LEU A 143 -3.38 -2.43 14.61
C LEU A 143 -3.50 -2.55 13.10
N LEU A 144 -3.97 -3.71 12.66
CA LEU A 144 -4.17 -4.05 11.26
C LEU A 144 -5.65 -4.19 10.96
N PHE A 145 -6.12 -3.45 9.97
CA PHE A 145 -7.50 -3.47 9.52
C PHE A 145 -7.55 -3.94 8.08
N TRP A 146 -8.10 -5.13 7.91
CA TRP A 146 -8.20 -5.79 6.61
C TRP A 146 -9.60 -5.67 6.03
N GLU A 147 -9.68 -5.47 4.72
CA GLU A 147 -10.94 -5.54 3.99
C GLU A 147 -11.56 -6.93 4.19
N LYS A 148 -12.85 -6.94 4.52
CA LYS A 148 -13.67 -8.17 4.67
C LYS A 148 -14.31 -8.54 3.34
#